data_AF-A0A8T0V0J7-F1
#
_entry.id   AF-A0A8T0V0J7-F1
#
_cell.length_a   1.000
_cell.length_b   1.000
_cell.length_c   1.000
_cell.angle_alpha   90.00
_cell.angle_beta   90.00
_cell.angle_gamma   90.00
#
_symmetry.space_group_name_H-M   'P 1'
#
loop_
_entity.id
_entity.type
_entity.pdbx_description
1 polymer ?
#
loop_
_entity_poly.entity_id
_entity_poly.type
_entity_poly.pdbx_seq_one_letter_code
_entity_poly.pdbx_strand_id
1 'polypeptide(L)' 'MSFVDWWKRSWKEVPKQHRKGFNSLVILGAWILWKLRNYCMFDESAPNVQTALQAFKDEANLWIVGGAKALGVLGLGRVT' A
#
# COMPACT_ATOMS: atom_id res chain seq x y z
N MET A 1 -9.03 -15.54 10.46
CA MET A 1 -9.42 -14.13 10.32
C MET A 1 -9.09 -13.71 8.88
N SER A 2 -10.08 -13.30 8.08
CA SER A 2 -9.83 -12.94 6.68
C SER A 2 -9.16 -11.57 6.56
N PHE A 3 -8.59 -11.26 5.39
CA PHE A 3 -8.06 -9.93 5.08
C PHE A 3 -9.12 -8.83 5.27
N VAL A 4 -10.37 -9.11 4.87
CA VAL A 4 -11.49 -8.17 5.01
C VAL A 4 -11.87 -7.96 6.48
N ASP A 5 -11.84 -9.02 7.30
CA ASP A 5 -12.11 -8.90 8.74
C ASP A 5 -11.03 -8.09 9.44
N TRP A 6 -9.76 -8.31 9.07
CA TRP A 6 -8.64 -7.52 9.55
C TRP A 6 -8.76 -6.06 9.15
N TRP A 7 -9.03 -5.78 7.88
CA TRP A 7 -9.19 -4.41 7.40
C TRP A 7 -10.31 -3.70 8.16
N LYS A 8 -11.49 -4.31 8.27
CA LYS A 8 -12.62 -3.74 9.02
C LYS A 8 -12.26 -3.44 10.47
N ARG A 9 -11.52 -4.32 11.14
CA ARG A 9 -11.06 -4.11 12.52
C ARG A 9 -10.06 -2.95 12.60
N SER A 10 -8.98 -3.00 11.83
CA SER A 10 -7.93 -1.96 11.83
C SER A 10 -8.49 -0.59 11.48
N TRP A 11 -9.43 -0.50 10.53
CA TRP A 11 -10.08 0.76 10.16
C TRP A 11 -10.83 1.42 11.32
N LYS A 12 -11.42 0.63 12.23
CA LYS A 12 -12.11 1.16 13.41
C LYS A 12 -11.15 1.82 14.39
N GLU A 13 -9.95 1.24 14.55
CA GLU A 13 -8.88 1.74 15.42
C GLU A 13 -8.20 3.00 14.86
N VAL A 14 -8.27 3.22 13.54
CA VAL A 14 -7.66 4.39 12.91
C VAL A 14 -8.46 5.67 13.23
N PRO A 15 -7.80 6.76 13.68
CA PRO A 15 -8.45 8.06 13.89
C PRO A 15 -9.19 8.54 12.64
N LYS A 16 -10.38 9.12 12.80
CA LYS A 16 -11.26 9.50 11.66
C LYS A 16 -10.53 10.27 10.55
N GLN A 17 -9.64 11.19 10.93
CA GLN A 17 -8.84 12.00 10.01
C GLN A 17 -7.88 11.20 9.11
N HIS A 18 -7.44 10.01 9.54
CA HIS A 18 -6.48 9.17 8.81
C HIS A 18 -7.15 8.00 8.05
N ARG A 19 -8.44 7.73 8.28
CA ARG A 19 -9.14 6.58 7.69
C ARG A 19 -9.11 6.56 6.16
N LYS A 20 -9.22 7.74 5.53
CA LYS A 20 -9.14 7.85 4.06
C LYS A 20 -7.76 7.45 3.54
N GLY A 21 -6.70 7.97 4.16
CA GLY A 21 -5.31 7.61 3.83
C GLY A 21 -5.04 6.13 4.08
N PHE A 22 -5.53 5.60 5.20
CA PHE A 22 -5.39 4.18 5.55
C PHE A 22 -6.04 3.26 4.52
N ASN A 23 -7.25 3.58 4.05
CA ASN A 23 -7.90 2.78 3.00
C ASN A 23 -7.08 2.79 1.70
N SER A 24 -6.56 3.96 1.30
CA SER A 24 -5.66 4.05 0.14
C SER A 24 -4.38 3.22 0.34
N LEU A 25 -3.81 3.23 1.54
CA LEU A 25 -2.63 2.45 1.90
C LEU A 25 -2.87 0.94 1.75
N VAL A 26 -4.00 0.45 2.28
CA VAL A 26 -4.34 -0.98 2.24
C VAL A 26 -4.58 -1.44 0.80
N ILE A 27 -5.26 -0.63 -0.01
CA ILE A 27 -5.46 -0.92 -1.44
C ILE A 27 -4.12 -0.95 -2.17
N LEU A 28 -3.25 0.05 -1.91
CA LEU A 28 -1.93 0.11 -2.51
C LEU A 28 -1.06 -1.10 -2.15
N GLY A 29 -1.07 -1.51 -0.88
CA GLY A 29 -0.38 -2.72 -0.43
C GLY A 29 -0.87 -3.97 -1.15
N ALA A 30 -2.19 -4.15 -1.26
CA ALA A 30 -2.79 -5.27 -2.00
C ALA A 30 -2.42 -5.23 -3.50
N TRP A 31 -2.40 -4.05 -4.11
CA TRP A 31 -2.00 -3.85 -5.50
C TRP A 31 -0.55 -4.26 -5.77
N ILE A 32 0.39 -3.84 -4.90
CA ILE A 32 1.80 -4.20 -5.02
C ILE A 32 2.00 -5.71 -4.85
N LEU A 33 1.33 -6.33 -3.88
CA LEU A 33 1.39 -7.79 -3.69
C LEU A 33 0.85 -8.54 -4.91
N TRP A 34 -0.23 -8.04 -5.52
CA TRP A 34 -0.76 -8.61 -6.75
C TRP A 34 0.23 -8.47 -7.93
N LYS A 35 0.85 -7.30 -8.12
CA LYS A 35 1.87 -7.08 -9.15
C LYS A 35 3.09 -7.99 -8.94
N LEU A 36 3.59 -8.10 -7.70
CA LEU A 36 4.72 -8.97 -7.36
C LEU A 36 4.41 -10.44 -7.66
N ARG A 37 3.20 -10.90 -7.30
CA ARG A 37 2.76 -12.26 -7.60
C ARG A 37 2.72 -12.53 -9.10
N ASN A 38 2.17 -11.60 -9.89
CA ASN A 38 2.15 -11.75 -11.34
C ASN A 38 3.58 -11.76 -11.90
N TYR A 39 4.43 -10.83 -11.49
CA TYR A 39 5.83 -10.75 -11.93
C TYR A 39 6.60 -12.06 -11.65
N CYS A 40 6.52 -12.58 -10.43
CA CYS A 40 7.15 -13.85 -10.04
C CYS A 40 6.61 -15.05 -10.84
N MET A 41 5.31 -15.06 -11.16
CA MET A 41 4.69 -16.13 -11.95
C MET A 41 5.06 -16.06 -13.44
N PHE A 42 5.35 -14.87 -13.98
CA PHE A 42 5.69 -14.69 -15.40
C PHE A 42 7.19 -14.72 -15.69
N ASP A 43 8.04 -14.34 -14.73
CA ASP A 43 9.48 -14.12 -14.94
C ASP A 43 10.37 -15.11 -14.16
N GLU A 44 9.77 -16.17 -13.60
CA GLU A 44 10.40 -17.22 -12.74
C GLU A 44 11.34 -16.68 -11.64
N SER A 45 11.19 -15.40 -11.31
CA SER A 45 12.11 -14.66 -10.47
C SER A 45 11.64 -14.71 -9.03
N ALA A 46 12.57 -14.94 -8.10
CA ALA A 46 12.25 -15.02 -6.68
C ALA A 46 11.62 -13.71 -6.18
N PRO A 47 10.57 -13.77 -5.34
CA PRO A 47 9.94 -12.57 -4.81
C PRO A 47 10.93 -11.76 -3.95
N ASN A 48 11.22 -10.53 -4.37
CA ASN A 48 12.10 -9.63 -3.62
C ASN A 48 11.29 -8.55 -2.90
N VAL A 49 11.31 -8.61 -1.57
CA VAL A 49 10.62 -7.65 -0.69
C VAL A 49 11.16 -6.23 -0.86
N GLN A 50 12.46 -6.06 -1.12
CA GLN A 50 13.04 -4.72 -1.34
C GLN A 50 12.51 -4.08 -2.62
N THR A 51 12.42 -4.86 -3.71
CA THR A 51 11.82 -4.42 -4.97
C THR A 51 10.35 -4.07 -4.79
N ALA A 52 9.60 -4.88 -4.03
CA ALA A 52 8.20 -4.60 -3.72
C ALA A 52 8.03 -3.31 -2.90
N LEU A 53 8.90 -3.09 -1.91
CA LEU A 53 8.89 -1.88 -1.09
C LEU A 53 9.23 -0.63 -1.92
N GLN A 54 10.19 -0.72 -2.84
CA GLN A 54 10.53 0.38 -3.75
C GLN A 54 9.34 0.69 -4.67
N ALA A 55 8.77 -0.33 -5.33
CA ALA A 55 7.59 -0.17 -6.17
C ALA A 55 6.39 0.41 -5.40
N PHE A 56 6.24 0.06 -4.13
CA PHE A 56 5.23 0.64 -3.25
C PHE A 56 5.47 2.14 -3.02
N LYS A 57 6.71 2.55 -2.72
CA LYS A 57 7.05 3.97 -2.52
C LYS A 57 6.82 4.78 -3.79
N ASP A 58 7.23 4.25 -4.94
CA ASP A 58 7.08 4.92 -6.23
C ASP A 58 5.60 5.09 -6.59
N GLU A 59 4.81 4.03 -6.45
CA GLU A 59 3.36 4.06 -6.70
C GLU A 59 2.62 4.96 -5.69
N ALA A 60 3.02 4.97 -4.41
CA ALA A 60 2.48 5.89 -3.41
C ALA A 60 2.71 7.35 -3.82
N ASN A 61 3.92 7.68 -4.30
CA ASN A 61 4.24 9.02 -4.78
C ASN A 61 3.40 9.40 -6.00
N LEU A 62 3.25 8.50 -6.97
CA LEU A 62 2.38 8.72 -8.14
C LEU A 62 0.93 9.00 -7.74
N TRP A 63 0.39 8.26 -6.77
CA TRP A 63 -0.97 8.47 -6.27
C TRP A 63 -1.11 9.81 -5.56
N ILE A 64 -0.11 10.21 -4.76
CA ILE A 64 -0.09 11.51 -4.08
C ILE A 64 -0.10 12.64 -5.11
N VAL A 65 0.77 12.57 -6.13
CA VAL A 65 0.84 13.54 -7.24
C VAL A 65 -0.48 13.56 -8.02
N GLY A 66 -1.09 12.40 -8.24
CA GLY A 66 -2.40 12.24 -8.87
C GLY A 66 -3.60 12.72 -8.03
N GLY A 67 -3.37 13.21 -6.80
CA GLY A 67 -4.40 13.84 -5.97
C GLY A 67 -4.84 13.03 -4.74
N ALA A 68 -4.23 11.87 -4.46
CA ALA A 68 -4.47 11.10 -3.23
C ALA A 68 -3.81 11.74 -2.00
N LYS A 69 -4.12 13.02 -1.73
CA LYS A 69 -3.51 13.84 -0.66
C LYS A 69 -3.60 13.19 0.72
N ALA A 70 -4.66 12.43 0.99
CA ALA A 70 -4.84 11.72 2.26
C ALA A 70 -3.77 10.63 2.52
N LEU A 71 -3.18 10.06 1.47
CA LEU A 71 -2.05 9.12 1.57
C LEU A 71 -0.77 9.87 1.98
N GLY A 72 -0.55 11.07 1.42
CA GLY A 72 0.58 11.93 1.77
C GLY A 72 0.54 12.41 3.22
N VAL A 73 -0.66 12.65 3.77
CA VAL A 73 -0.85 13.03 5.19
C VAL A 73 -0.38 11.95 6.17
N LEU A 74 -0.28 10.68 5.74
CA LEU A 74 0.25 9.60 6.58
C LEU A 74 1.77 9.64 6.76
N GLY A 75 2.49 10.54 6.07
CA GLY A 75 3.93 10.73 6.29
C GLY A 75 4.84 9.64 5.73
N LEU A 76 4.35 8.80 4.80
CA LEU A 76 5.12 7.69 4.20
C LEU A 76 6.39 8.12 3.44
N GLY A 77 6.48 9.40 3.05
CA GLY A 77 7.66 9.98 2.41
C GLY A 77 8.84 10.30 3.35
N ARG A 78 8.75 9.99 4.66
CA ARG A 78 9.80 10.28 5.65
C ARG A 78 10.47 9.05 6.27
N VAL A 79 10.18 7.84 5.78
CA VAL A 79 10.88 6.63 6.22
C VAL A 79 12.17 6.48 5.40
N THR A 80 13.17 7.26 5.79
CA THR A 80 14.61 7.04 5.50
C THR A 80 15.20 6.11 6.54
#